data_AF-M0DGN6-F1
#
_entry.id   AF-M0DGN6-F1
#
_cell.length_a   1.000
_cell.length_b   1.000
_cell.length_c   1.000
_cell.angle_alpha   90.00
_cell.angle_beta   90.00
_cell.angle_gamma   90.00
#
_symmetry.space_group_name_H-M   'P 1'
#
loop_
_entity.id
_entity.type
_entity.pdbx_description
1 polymer ?
#
loop_
_entity_poly.entity_id
_entity_poly.type
_entity_poly.pdbx_seq_one_letter_code
_entity_poly.pdbx_strand_id
1 'polypeptide(L)'
;MVLSDGNARRRIALLLAAVALLSPLATGVAAAQSVQTPSASVVVDEGETVDSVETAAATIVVRGTVEGDVSGAAGSIRIAETGRVGGNVDSAAGTVSIDGTVAGDVEVGAGAFELTETGRIDGSLDVGAGSITVDGAVGGDVRAAGESVVLGPNAVVDGEFRYDAEEFTRSSSASVAGGVVEDPSLGGDGGPGIGGGGSFLPSWVGTAYGVAVNLALGAVLLLVFPRFSRSVGDRVGSDTFVSGGVGLLALVVTPLALLLVAITIVGIPLALVGFAVYGVAIWVGSVYGQYAVGSWVLDRLGSPNRWLALFLGVVALALIGLLPWVGGLAELLVLLLGLGSLALALNDRYRGRDSGAASDQEAVAAD
;
A
#
# COMPACT_ATOMS: atom_id res chain seq x y z
N MET A 1 17.34 -31.78 30.33
CA MET A 1 17.57 -30.31 30.35
C MET A 1 16.83 -29.74 29.14
N VAL A 2 15.56 -29.36 29.32
CA VAL A 2 14.67 -28.91 28.24
C VAL A 2 14.63 -27.38 28.30
N LEU A 3 15.27 -26.71 27.35
CA LEU A 3 15.27 -25.25 27.29
C LEU A 3 13.90 -24.76 26.80
N SER A 4 13.27 -23.97 27.67
CA SER A 4 12.06 -23.13 27.50
C SER A 4 11.65 -22.81 26.05
N ASP A 5 10.57 -23.46 25.63
CA ASP A 5 9.88 -23.28 24.34
C ASP A 5 9.24 -21.88 24.16
N GLY A 6 9.01 -21.16 25.27
CA GLY A 6 8.36 -19.85 25.29
C GLY A 6 9.25 -18.69 24.84
N ASN A 7 10.55 -18.76 25.17
CA ASN A 7 11.49 -17.72 24.76
C ASN A 7 11.86 -17.84 23.28
N ALA A 8 11.86 -19.06 22.72
CA ALA A 8 12.06 -19.31 21.30
C ALA A 8 10.90 -18.72 20.47
N ARG A 9 9.65 -19.02 20.83
CA ARG A 9 8.46 -18.47 20.15
C ARG A 9 8.39 -16.95 20.23
N ARG A 10 8.76 -16.37 21.37
CA ARG A 10 8.79 -14.91 21.56
C ARG A 10 9.90 -14.23 20.74
N ARG A 11 11.07 -14.86 20.62
CA ARG A 11 12.17 -14.36 19.77
C ARG A 11 11.84 -14.49 18.28
N ILE A 12 11.21 -15.58 17.88
CA ILE A 12 10.75 -15.79 16.50
C ILE A 12 9.65 -14.77 16.15
N ALA A 13 8.69 -14.52 17.05
CA ALA A 13 7.66 -13.51 16.84
C ALA A 13 8.22 -12.08 16.79
N LEU A 14 9.24 -11.76 17.60
CA LEU A 14 9.94 -10.48 17.55
C LEU A 14 10.78 -10.31 16.28
N LEU A 15 11.40 -11.37 15.78
CA LEU A 15 12.12 -11.37 14.50
C LEU A 15 11.15 -11.21 13.33
N LEU A 16 10.02 -11.91 13.33
CA LEU A 16 8.97 -11.75 12.31
C LEU A 16 8.33 -10.36 12.35
N ALA A 17 8.12 -9.79 13.54
CA ALA A 17 7.63 -8.43 13.70
C ALA A 17 8.66 -7.39 13.24
N ALA A 18 9.95 -7.58 13.52
CA ALA A 18 11.02 -6.71 13.03
C ALA A 18 11.17 -6.79 11.50
N VAL A 19 11.07 -7.99 10.93
CA VAL A 19 11.05 -8.20 9.47
C VAL A 19 9.82 -7.53 8.84
N ALA A 20 8.63 -7.67 9.46
CA ALA A 20 7.40 -7.03 9.00
C ALA A 20 7.39 -5.49 9.16
N LEU A 21 8.08 -4.96 10.17
CA LEU A 21 8.24 -3.51 10.42
C LEU A 21 9.35 -2.87 9.58
N LEU A 22 10.32 -3.65 9.10
CA LEU A 22 11.37 -3.19 8.19
C LEU A 22 11.01 -3.38 6.71
N SER A 23 10.01 -4.20 6.38
CA SER A 23 9.52 -4.36 5.01
C SER A 23 9.00 -3.09 4.31
N PRO A 24 8.51 -2.03 5.00
CA PRO A 24 8.20 -0.76 4.32
C PRO A 24 9.45 0.03 3.90
N LEU A 25 10.62 -0.23 4.51
CA LEU A 25 11.91 0.39 4.15
C LEU A 25 12.80 -0.55 3.32
N ALA A 26 12.31 -1.76 3.08
CA ALA A 26 12.93 -2.79 2.27
C ALA A 26 11.94 -3.29 1.21
N THR A 27 11.37 -2.37 0.43
CA THR A 27 10.97 -2.67 -0.95
C THR A 27 12.16 -2.50 -1.90
N GLY A 28 13.36 -2.82 -1.43
CA GLY A 28 14.37 -3.41 -2.29
C GLY A 28 13.99 -4.87 -2.48
N VAL A 29 13.28 -5.16 -3.56
CA VAL A 29 13.07 -6.47 -4.19
C VAL A 29 13.02 -7.64 -3.19
N ALA A 30 11.81 -8.03 -2.78
CA ALA A 30 11.59 -9.38 -2.26
C ALA A 30 11.79 -10.37 -3.41
N ALA A 31 13.05 -10.70 -3.68
CA ALA A 31 13.42 -11.86 -4.46
C ALA A 31 12.87 -13.07 -3.72
N ALA A 32 11.81 -13.65 -4.26
CA ALA A 32 11.35 -14.98 -3.87
C ALA A 32 12.55 -15.93 -3.96
N GLN A 33 13.05 -16.38 -2.81
CA GLN A 33 14.03 -17.46 -2.77
C GLN A 33 13.32 -18.79 -3.03
N SER A 34 12.94 -19.00 -4.30
CA SER A 34 13.04 -20.31 -4.92
C SER A 34 14.30 -20.28 -5.78
N VAL A 35 15.22 -21.21 -5.50
CA VAL A 35 16.49 -21.38 -6.21
C VAL A 35 16.20 -21.77 -7.67
N GLN A 36 16.05 -20.76 -8.53
CA GLN A 36 16.43 -20.74 -9.93
C GLN A 36 16.63 -19.25 -10.27
N THR A 37 17.89 -18.89 -10.50
CA THR A 37 18.43 -17.55 -10.72
C THR A 37 17.48 -16.60 -11.49
N PRO A 38 17.18 -15.37 -11.00
CA PRO A 38 16.52 -14.33 -11.80
C PRO A 38 17.56 -13.74 -12.78
N SER A 39 17.95 -14.56 -13.75
CA SER A 39 18.87 -14.22 -14.84
C SER A 39 18.22 -14.39 -16.21
N ALA A 40 16.92 -14.72 -16.27
CA ALA A 40 16.23 -14.90 -17.52
C ALA A 40 15.79 -13.54 -18.08
N SER A 41 16.60 -12.97 -18.97
CA SER A 41 16.06 -12.11 -20.02
C SER A 41 15.17 -12.97 -20.91
N VAL A 42 13.93 -12.57 -21.14
CA VAL A 42 13.07 -13.19 -22.15
C VAL A 42 13.31 -12.43 -23.44
N VAL A 43 13.83 -13.12 -24.45
CA VAL A 43 14.12 -12.54 -25.76
C VAL A 43 13.35 -13.36 -26.78
N VAL A 44 12.48 -12.71 -27.54
CA VAL A 44 11.87 -13.26 -28.75
C VAL A 44 12.73 -12.76 -29.91
N ASP A 45 13.57 -13.61 -30.47
CA ASP A 45 14.55 -13.20 -31.49
C ASP A 45 13.91 -12.99 -32.87
N GLU A 46 14.65 -12.36 -33.77
CA GLU A 46 14.15 -12.10 -35.14
C GLU A 46 13.83 -13.40 -35.87
N GLY A 47 12.65 -13.47 -36.47
CA GLY A 47 12.15 -14.68 -37.14
C GLY A 47 11.59 -15.75 -36.19
N GLU A 48 11.63 -15.52 -34.87
CA GLU A 48 10.89 -16.32 -33.89
C GLU A 48 9.43 -15.87 -33.83
N THR A 49 8.53 -16.82 -33.64
CA THR A 49 7.10 -16.57 -33.41
C THR A 49 6.66 -17.34 -32.19
N VAL A 50 6.06 -16.62 -31.23
CA VAL A 50 5.53 -17.19 -29.98
C VAL A 50 4.05 -16.82 -29.83
N ASP A 51 3.29 -17.68 -29.17
CA ASP A 51 1.84 -17.47 -29.01
C ASP A 51 1.55 -16.27 -28.09
N SER A 52 2.12 -16.26 -26.88
CA SER A 52 1.99 -15.17 -25.91
C SER A 52 3.22 -15.10 -25.01
N VAL A 53 3.43 -13.94 -24.38
CA VAL A 53 4.47 -13.75 -23.37
C VAL A 53 3.80 -13.35 -22.06
N GLU A 54 3.78 -14.27 -21.09
CA GLU A 54 3.19 -14.03 -19.76
C GLU A 54 4.26 -14.34 -18.69
N THR A 55 4.97 -13.32 -18.20
CA THR A 55 6.16 -13.56 -17.36
C THR A 55 6.56 -12.41 -16.44
N ALA A 56 7.33 -12.74 -15.40
CA ALA A 56 8.10 -11.77 -14.63
C ALA A 56 9.59 -11.98 -14.91
N ALA A 57 10.26 -10.96 -15.46
CA ALA A 57 11.65 -11.07 -15.93
C ALA A 57 12.49 -9.85 -15.53
N ALA A 58 13.80 -9.95 -15.59
CA ALA A 58 14.64 -8.76 -15.46
C ALA A 58 14.49 -7.86 -16.70
N THR A 59 14.41 -8.48 -17.88
CA THR A 59 14.27 -7.80 -19.16
C THR A 59 13.42 -8.63 -20.10
N ILE A 60 12.53 -7.97 -20.84
CA ILE A 60 11.77 -8.55 -21.96
C ILE A 60 12.18 -7.81 -23.23
N VAL A 61 12.65 -8.54 -24.24
CA VAL A 61 13.00 -7.97 -25.56
C VAL A 61 12.23 -8.72 -26.64
N VAL A 62 11.44 -7.98 -27.42
CA VAL A 62 10.70 -8.54 -28.55
C VAL A 62 11.30 -8.01 -29.84
N ARG A 63 11.98 -8.88 -30.60
CA ARG A 63 12.49 -8.62 -31.96
C ARG A 63 11.76 -9.44 -33.02
N GLY A 64 11.20 -10.58 -32.62
CA GLY A 64 10.36 -11.44 -33.45
C GLY A 64 8.88 -11.06 -33.41
N THR A 65 8.01 -12.07 -33.54
CA THR A 65 6.55 -11.90 -33.52
C THR A 65 5.95 -12.59 -32.30
N VAL A 66 5.10 -11.87 -31.57
CA VAL A 66 4.19 -12.43 -30.55
C VAL A 66 2.80 -12.40 -31.17
N GLU A 67 2.16 -13.54 -31.39
CA GLU A 67 0.86 -13.58 -32.09
C GLU A 67 -0.29 -13.03 -31.24
N GLY A 68 -0.25 -13.29 -29.93
CA GLY A 68 -1.19 -12.80 -28.93
C GLY A 68 -0.59 -11.68 -28.09
N ASP A 69 -0.81 -11.76 -26.78
CA ASP A 69 -0.54 -10.67 -25.85
C ASP A 69 0.85 -10.77 -25.21
N VAL A 70 1.41 -9.61 -24.86
CA VAL A 70 2.57 -9.49 -23.98
C VAL A 70 2.09 -8.93 -22.64
N SER A 71 2.00 -9.78 -21.62
CA SER A 71 1.63 -9.36 -20.28
C SER A 71 2.69 -9.73 -19.24
N GLY A 72 2.93 -8.84 -18.29
CA GLY A 72 3.89 -9.15 -17.22
C GLY A 72 4.59 -7.98 -16.56
N ALA A 73 5.59 -8.31 -15.76
CA ALA A 73 6.39 -7.34 -15.03
C ALA A 73 7.88 -7.49 -15.33
N ALA A 74 8.56 -6.40 -15.66
CA ALA A 74 9.99 -6.44 -15.91
C ALA A 74 10.78 -5.25 -15.38
N GLY A 75 12.11 -5.39 -15.26
CA GLY A 75 12.97 -4.22 -15.07
C GLY A 75 12.94 -3.30 -16.29
N SER A 76 13.02 -3.91 -17.48
CA SER A 76 12.91 -3.21 -18.76
C SER A 76 12.15 -4.03 -19.81
N ILE A 77 11.32 -3.36 -20.61
CA ILE A 77 10.62 -3.95 -21.76
C ILE A 77 11.02 -3.16 -23.00
N ARG A 78 11.47 -3.87 -24.04
CA ARG A 78 11.81 -3.27 -25.34
C ARG A 78 11.15 -4.05 -26.46
N ILE A 79 10.24 -3.41 -27.18
CA ILE A 79 9.71 -3.92 -28.44
C ILE A 79 10.54 -3.28 -29.55
N ALA A 80 11.51 -4.01 -30.10
CA ALA A 80 12.42 -3.49 -31.11
C ALA A 80 11.68 -3.20 -32.42
N GLU A 81 12.31 -2.45 -33.33
CA GLU A 81 11.72 -2.04 -34.62
C GLU A 81 11.21 -3.21 -35.47
N THR A 82 11.89 -4.36 -35.41
CA THR A 82 11.48 -5.61 -36.08
C THR A 82 10.39 -6.37 -35.32
N GLY A 83 10.19 -6.04 -34.04
CA GLY A 83 9.25 -6.64 -33.13
C GLY A 83 7.80 -6.35 -33.48
N ARG A 84 6.97 -7.39 -33.44
CA ARG A 84 5.52 -7.30 -33.65
C ARG A 84 4.78 -7.99 -32.52
N VAL A 85 3.80 -7.31 -31.93
CA VAL A 85 2.83 -7.88 -30.99
C VAL A 85 1.47 -7.84 -31.67
N GLY A 86 0.87 -9.01 -31.88
CA GLY A 86 -0.42 -9.17 -32.58
C GLY A 86 -1.63 -8.86 -31.70
N GLY A 87 -1.48 -9.00 -30.38
CA GLY A 87 -2.48 -8.62 -29.39
C GLY A 87 -2.10 -7.36 -28.61
N ASN A 88 -2.44 -7.37 -27.33
CA ASN A 88 -2.25 -6.25 -26.41
C ASN A 88 -0.91 -6.32 -25.67
N VAL A 89 -0.46 -5.17 -25.17
CA VAL A 89 0.68 -5.08 -24.26
C VAL A 89 0.19 -4.57 -22.91
N ASP A 90 0.19 -5.46 -21.92
CA ASP A 90 -0.38 -5.26 -20.58
C ASP A 90 0.71 -5.42 -19.52
N SER A 91 1.48 -4.36 -19.25
CA SER A 91 2.77 -4.52 -18.60
C SER A 91 3.12 -3.47 -17.54
N ALA A 92 3.91 -3.88 -16.55
CA ALA A 92 4.53 -2.97 -15.58
C ALA A 92 6.05 -3.08 -15.62
N ALA A 93 6.77 -1.97 -15.82
CA ALA A 93 8.23 -2.02 -15.83
C ALA A 93 8.95 -0.77 -15.33
N GLY A 94 10.23 -0.89 -15.01
CA GLY A 94 11.05 0.30 -14.73
C GLY A 94 11.12 1.21 -15.95
N THR A 95 11.38 0.63 -17.12
CA THR A 95 11.40 1.31 -18.41
C THR A 95 10.68 0.51 -19.49
N VAL A 96 9.91 1.20 -20.34
CA VAL A 96 9.26 0.62 -21.51
C VAL A 96 9.60 1.45 -22.74
N SER A 97 10.10 0.80 -23.78
CA SER A 97 10.45 1.43 -25.05
C SER A 97 9.85 0.61 -26.20
N ILE A 98 9.06 1.27 -27.04
CA ILE A 98 8.36 0.66 -28.17
C ILE A 98 8.85 1.32 -29.45
N ASP A 99 9.67 0.59 -30.21
CA ASP A 99 10.15 0.95 -31.55
C ASP A 99 9.41 0.19 -32.65
N GLY A 100 8.81 -0.95 -32.32
CA GLY A 100 8.11 -1.85 -33.25
C GLY A 100 6.61 -1.58 -33.37
N THR A 101 5.85 -2.61 -33.74
CA THR A 101 4.38 -2.51 -33.92
C THR A 101 3.62 -3.32 -32.88
N VAL A 102 2.61 -2.71 -32.28
CA VAL A 102 1.59 -3.36 -31.46
C VAL A 102 0.25 -3.21 -32.16
N ALA A 103 -0.39 -4.32 -32.54
CA ALA A 103 -1.65 -4.31 -33.26
C ALA A 103 -2.86 -4.06 -32.34
N GLY A 104 -2.76 -4.40 -31.05
CA GLY A 104 -3.78 -4.14 -30.04
C GLY A 104 -3.57 -2.85 -29.25
N ASP A 105 -4.13 -2.84 -28.05
CA ASP A 105 -4.01 -1.75 -27.08
C ASP A 105 -2.74 -1.91 -26.24
N VAL A 106 -2.22 -0.79 -25.73
CA VAL A 106 -1.06 -0.75 -24.85
C VAL A 106 -1.47 -0.14 -23.51
N GLU A 107 -1.49 -0.96 -22.47
CA GLU A 107 -1.71 -0.55 -21.08
C GLU A 107 -0.41 -0.74 -20.30
N VAL A 108 0.23 0.35 -19.87
CA VAL A 108 1.57 0.30 -19.26
C VAL A 108 1.71 1.19 -18.04
N GLY A 109 2.17 0.60 -16.94
CA GLY A 109 2.70 1.33 -15.79
C GLY A 109 4.23 1.32 -15.80
N ALA A 110 4.88 2.49 -15.88
CA ALA A 110 6.34 2.55 -15.92
C ALA A 110 6.99 3.66 -15.08
N GLY A 111 8.30 3.56 -14.84
CA GLY A 111 9.07 4.71 -14.39
C GLY A 111 9.28 5.71 -15.54
N ALA A 112 9.66 5.17 -16.70
CA ALA A 112 9.75 5.90 -17.96
C ALA A 112 9.14 5.11 -19.12
N PHE A 113 8.34 5.77 -19.94
CA PHE A 113 7.75 5.22 -21.15
C PHE A 113 8.18 6.03 -22.38
N GLU A 114 8.55 5.33 -23.45
CA GLU A 114 8.93 5.93 -24.73
C GLU A 114 8.30 5.15 -25.89
N LEU A 115 7.42 5.81 -26.65
CA LEU A 115 7.04 5.37 -27.99
C LEU A 115 7.89 6.15 -29.00
N THR A 116 8.81 5.48 -29.68
CA THR A 116 9.78 6.15 -30.59
C THR A 116 9.13 6.49 -31.93
N GLU A 117 9.83 7.24 -32.78
CA GLU A 117 9.33 7.65 -34.11
C GLU A 117 8.95 6.48 -35.05
N THR A 118 9.57 5.31 -34.85
CA THR A 118 9.24 4.09 -35.62
C THR A 118 8.13 3.27 -34.97
N GLY A 119 7.85 3.54 -33.69
CA GLY A 119 6.84 2.86 -32.90
C GLY A 119 5.44 3.11 -33.44
N ARG A 120 4.66 2.02 -33.56
CA ARG A 120 3.24 2.09 -33.94
C ARG A 120 2.39 1.26 -33.00
N ILE A 121 1.33 1.87 -32.50
CA ILE A 121 0.26 1.22 -31.76
C ILE A 121 -1.01 1.39 -32.61
N ASP A 122 -1.56 0.30 -33.12
CA ASP A 122 -2.77 0.38 -33.96
C ASP A 122 -4.03 0.62 -33.10
N GLY A 123 -4.01 0.20 -31.83
CA GLY A 123 -5.05 0.46 -30.83
C GLY A 123 -4.84 1.74 -30.02
N SER A 124 -5.34 1.75 -28.79
CA SER A 124 -5.24 2.85 -27.82
C SER A 124 -4.00 2.71 -26.92
N LEU A 125 -3.53 3.83 -26.36
CA LEU A 125 -2.41 3.86 -25.42
C LEU A 125 -2.88 4.43 -24.08
N ASP A 126 -2.87 3.60 -23.05
CA ASP A 126 -3.14 3.97 -21.66
C ASP A 126 -1.84 3.81 -20.86
N VAL A 127 -1.20 4.92 -20.49
CA VAL A 127 0.12 4.92 -19.87
C VAL A 127 0.18 5.77 -18.60
N GLY A 128 0.71 5.16 -17.55
CA GLY A 128 1.06 5.82 -16.29
C GLY A 128 2.56 5.76 -16.05
N ALA A 129 3.27 6.88 -16.13
CA ALA A 129 4.70 6.90 -15.83
C ALA A 129 5.23 8.24 -15.34
N GLY A 130 6.36 8.24 -14.63
CA GLY A 130 7.01 9.48 -14.20
C GLY A 130 7.38 10.37 -15.40
N SER A 131 8.00 9.79 -16.42
CA SER A 131 8.27 10.45 -17.71
C SER A 131 7.68 9.69 -18.88
N ILE A 132 6.88 10.36 -19.71
CA ILE A 132 6.21 9.80 -20.88
C ILE A 132 6.67 10.57 -22.12
N THR A 133 7.20 9.87 -23.12
CA THR A 133 7.48 10.43 -24.45
C THR A 133 6.73 9.67 -25.51
N VAL A 134 5.94 10.38 -26.32
CA VAL A 134 5.20 9.84 -27.45
C VAL A 134 5.69 10.55 -28.71
N ASP A 135 6.51 9.88 -29.51
CA ASP A 135 6.99 10.36 -30.81
C ASP A 135 6.55 9.46 -31.98
N GLY A 136 5.86 8.36 -31.72
CA GLY A 136 5.36 7.44 -32.75
C GLY A 136 3.90 7.64 -33.14
N ALA A 137 3.33 6.64 -33.81
CA ALA A 137 1.94 6.63 -34.25
C ALA A 137 1.03 5.84 -33.30
N VAL A 138 -0.14 6.39 -32.95
CA VAL A 138 -1.20 5.75 -32.18
C VAL A 138 -2.52 5.85 -32.96
N GLY A 139 -3.12 4.72 -33.30
CA GLY A 139 -4.36 4.64 -34.09
C GLY A 139 -5.63 4.93 -33.28
N GLY A 140 -5.57 4.78 -31.95
CA GLY A 140 -6.67 5.05 -31.03
C GLY A 140 -6.50 6.32 -30.19
N ASP A 141 -7.16 6.32 -29.03
CA ASP A 141 -7.02 7.38 -28.03
C ASP A 141 -5.75 7.19 -27.21
N VAL A 142 -5.22 8.28 -26.67
CA VAL A 142 -4.09 8.25 -25.73
C VAL A 142 -4.56 8.79 -24.39
N ARG A 143 -4.31 8.06 -23.31
CA ARG A 143 -4.45 8.53 -21.92
C ARG A 143 -3.09 8.45 -21.25
N ALA A 144 -2.53 9.60 -20.91
CA ALA A 144 -1.19 9.70 -20.33
C ALA A 144 -1.24 10.39 -18.96
N ALA A 145 -0.83 9.71 -17.89
CA ALA A 145 -0.73 10.28 -16.56
C ALA A 145 0.72 10.22 -16.06
N GLY A 146 1.32 11.36 -15.71
CA GLY A 146 2.73 11.40 -15.32
C GLY A 146 3.23 12.72 -14.76
N GLU A 147 4.50 12.80 -14.36
CA GLU A 147 5.09 14.07 -13.94
C GLU A 147 5.45 14.92 -15.18
N SER A 148 6.02 14.27 -16.20
CA SER A 148 6.42 14.90 -17.46
C SER A 148 5.86 14.13 -18.66
N VAL A 149 5.11 14.81 -19.52
CA VAL A 149 4.54 14.24 -20.75
C VAL A 149 5.02 15.06 -21.95
N VAL A 150 5.69 14.39 -22.89
CA VAL A 150 6.22 14.98 -24.12
C VAL A 150 5.58 14.35 -25.34
N LEU A 151 4.93 15.19 -26.15
CA LEU A 151 4.44 14.82 -27.47
C LEU A 151 5.43 15.31 -28.54
N GLY A 152 6.18 14.38 -29.12
CA GLY A 152 7.28 14.62 -30.03
C GLY A 152 6.86 15.09 -31.44
N PRO A 153 7.80 15.54 -32.28
CA PRO A 153 7.52 16.07 -33.62
C PRO A 153 6.94 15.04 -34.60
N ASN A 154 7.20 13.75 -34.41
CA ASN A 154 6.74 12.67 -35.28
C ASN A 154 5.43 12.05 -34.78
N ALA A 155 4.93 12.50 -33.62
CA ALA A 155 3.74 11.94 -33.00
C ALA A 155 2.49 12.12 -33.87
N VAL A 156 1.82 11.00 -34.17
CA VAL A 156 0.54 10.98 -34.90
C VAL A 156 -0.47 10.21 -34.08
N VAL A 157 -1.50 10.89 -33.59
CA VAL A 157 -2.59 10.30 -32.82
C VAL A 157 -3.90 10.49 -33.58
N ASP A 158 -4.50 9.39 -34.00
CA ASP A 158 -5.75 9.40 -34.78
C ASP A 158 -6.99 9.63 -33.88
N GLY A 159 -6.89 9.33 -32.59
CA GLY A 159 -7.91 9.60 -31.57
C GLY A 159 -7.71 10.92 -30.80
N GLU A 160 -8.31 10.97 -29.61
CA GLU A 160 -8.13 12.05 -28.63
C GLU A 160 -6.92 11.78 -27.73
N PHE A 161 -6.15 12.82 -27.41
CA PHE A 161 -5.05 12.73 -26.46
C PHE A 161 -5.44 13.39 -25.15
N ARG A 162 -5.70 12.59 -24.12
CA ARG A 162 -5.96 13.04 -22.75
C ARG A 162 -4.72 12.90 -21.90
N TYR A 163 -4.42 13.93 -21.12
CA TYR A 163 -3.28 13.87 -20.21
C TYR A 163 -3.56 14.50 -18.86
N ASP A 164 -2.80 14.04 -17.87
CA ASP A 164 -2.62 14.71 -16.59
C ASP A 164 -1.12 14.72 -16.26
N ALA A 165 -0.54 15.91 -16.22
CA ALA A 165 0.89 16.07 -15.94
C ALA A 165 1.24 17.43 -15.34
N GLU A 166 2.29 17.44 -14.50
CA GLU A 166 2.86 18.69 -13.99
C GLU A 166 3.55 19.49 -15.11
N GLU A 167 4.25 18.80 -15.99
CA GLU A 167 4.93 19.37 -17.16
C GLU A 167 4.46 18.71 -18.45
N PHE A 168 3.79 19.47 -19.32
CA PHE A 168 3.38 19.02 -20.65
C PHE A 168 4.06 19.82 -21.75
N THR A 169 4.76 19.13 -22.65
CA THR A 169 5.40 19.74 -23.83
C THR A 169 4.87 19.09 -25.11
N ARG A 170 4.37 19.91 -26.02
CA ARG A 170 3.91 19.47 -27.35
C ARG A 170 4.72 20.12 -28.46
N SER A 171 5.25 19.31 -29.37
CA SER A 171 5.83 19.79 -30.62
C SER A 171 4.75 20.34 -31.56
N SER A 172 5.08 21.41 -32.29
CA SER A 172 4.20 22.00 -33.30
C SER A 172 3.92 21.07 -34.49
N SER A 173 4.76 20.05 -34.69
CA SER A 173 4.62 19.07 -35.76
C SER A 173 3.73 17.87 -35.37
N ALA A 174 3.40 17.72 -34.08
CA ALA A 174 2.57 16.63 -33.59
C ALA A 174 1.12 16.75 -34.09
N SER A 175 0.62 15.70 -34.74
CA SER A 175 -0.75 15.61 -35.25
C SER A 175 -1.62 14.83 -34.27
N VAL A 176 -2.72 15.44 -33.83
CA VAL A 176 -3.72 14.78 -32.96
C VAL A 176 -5.09 15.11 -33.52
N ALA A 177 -5.79 14.12 -34.08
CA ALA A 177 -7.03 14.33 -34.82
C ALA A 177 -8.22 14.63 -33.90
N GLY A 178 -8.33 13.95 -32.75
CA GLY A 178 -9.36 14.16 -31.74
C GLY A 178 -9.12 15.37 -30.83
N GLY A 179 -7.96 16.01 -30.94
CA GLY A 179 -7.55 17.12 -30.07
C GLY A 179 -6.82 16.66 -28.81
N VAL A 180 -6.27 17.63 -28.08
CA VAL A 180 -5.51 17.42 -26.84
C VAL A 180 -6.31 18.04 -25.70
N VAL A 181 -6.61 17.24 -24.67
CA VAL A 181 -7.43 17.62 -23.53
C VAL A 181 -6.68 17.30 -22.23
N GLU A 182 -6.61 18.26 -21.33
CA GLU A 182 -6.12 18.03 -19.97
C GLU A 182 -7.26 17.44 -19.13
N ASP A 183 -7.05 16.28 -18.52
CA ASP A 183 -8.04 15.56 -17.72
C ASP A 183 -7.45 15.22 -16.34
N PRO A 184 -7.63 16.11 -15.34
CA PRO A 184 -7.11 15.93 -13.98
C PRO A 184 -7.68 14.72 -13.24
N SER A 185 -8.66 14.01 -13.81
CA SER A 185 -9.19 12.77 -13.22
C SER A 185 -8.33 11.55 -13.52
N LEU A 186 -7.34 11.67 -14.42
CA LEU A 186 -6.41 10.61 -14.76
C LEU A 186 -5.33 10.40 -13.68
N GLY A 187 -4.86 11.46 -13.01
CA GLY A 187 -4.08 11.39 -11.79
C GLY A 187 -4.99 11.27 -10.59
N GLY A 188 -5.16 10.06 -10.06
CA GLY A 188 -5.86 9.89 -8.78
C GLY A 188 -5.21 10.72 -7.68
N ASP A 189 -5.96 11.07 -6.62
CA ASP A 189 -5.53 11.83 -5.42
C ASP A 189 -4.33 11.22 -4.63
N GLY A 190 -3.60 10.27 -5.21
CA GLY A 190 -2.60 9.40 -4.61
C GLY A 190 -1.14 9.67 -5.00
N GLY A 191 -0.75 10.89 -5.41
CA GLY A 191 0.67 11.27 -5.56
C GLY A 191 1.51 10.45 -6.58
N PRO A 192 2.78 10.83 -6.79
CA PRO A 192 3.65 10.18 -7.78
C PRO A 192 4.13 8.83 -7.24
N GLY A 193 3.38 7.78 -7.56
CA GLY A 193 3.77 6.41 -7.23
C GLY A 193 2.71 5.38 -7.62
N ILE A 194 3.04 4.56 -8.63
CA ILE A 194 2.51 3.19 -8.84
C ILE A 194 0.99 3.02 -8.59
N GLY A 195 0.17 3.88 -9.21
CA GLY A 195 -1.28 3.82 -9.07
C GLY A 195 -2.04 4.81 -9.94
N GLY A 196 -1.85 4.79 -11.26
CA GLY A 196 -2.68 5.58 -12.18
C GLY A 196 -2.37 5.25 -13.63
N GLY A 197 -3.38 4.79 -14.38
CA GLY A 197 -3.27 4.33 -15.76
C GLY A 197 -3.50 2.83 -15.87
N GLY A 198 -4.76 2.40 -15.92
CA GLY A 198 -5.12 1.00 -16.10
C GLY A 198 -5.36 0.21 -14.80
N SER A 199 -6.58 -0.26 -14.57
CA SER A 199 -6.91 -1.08 -13.39
C SER A 199 -6.41 -2.53 -13.58
N PHE A 200 -5.10 -2.75 -13.50
CA PHE A 200 -4.50 -4.09 -13.48
C PHE A 200 -4.99 -4.96 -12.32
N LEU A 201 -5.53 -4.35 -11.27
CA LEU A 201 -6.16 -5.03 -10.18
C LEU A 201 -7.58 -4.49 -10.02
N PRO A 202 -8.59 -5.36 -10.01
CA PRO A 202 -9.93 -4.95 -9.62
C PRO A 202 -9.87 -4.14 -8.33
N SER A 203 -10.65 -3.06 -8.22
CA SER A 203 -10.64 -2.15 -7.05
C SER A 203 -10.78 -2.86 -5.69
N TRP A 204 -11.38 -4.05 -5.67
CA TRP A 204 -11.49 -4.90 -4.48
C TRP A 204 -10.16 -5.49 -4.00
N VAL A 205 -9.14 -5.61 -4.84
CA VAL A 205 -7.83 -6.20 -4.48
C VAL A 205 -7.07 -5.30 -3.53
N GLY A 206 -7.10 -3.98 -3.73
CA GLY A 206 -6.52 -3.02 -2.78
C GLY A 206 -7.18 -3.13 -1.40
N THR A 207 -8.51 -3.26 -1.37
CA THR A 207 -9.26 -3.52 -0.14
C THR A 207 -8.90 -4.86 0.49
N ALA A 208 -8.84 -5.94 -0.30
CA ALA A 208 -8.49 -7.28 0.18
C ALA A 208 -7.06 -7.34 0.75
N TYR A 209 -6.12 -6.67 0.10
CA TYR A 209 -4.75 -6.52 0.59
C TYR A 209 -4.71 -5.72 1.90
N GLY A 210 -5.40 -4.58 1.98
CA GLY A 210 -5.50 -3.78 3.21
C GLY A 210 -6.12 -4.55 4.38
N VAL A 211 -7.14 -5.36 4.12
CA VAL A 211 -7.76 -6.27 5.09
C VAL A 211 -6.76 -7.35 5.53
N ALA A 212 -6.05 -7.98 4.59
CA ALA A 212 -5.09 -9.04 4.87
C ALA A 212 -3.91 -8.53 5.73
N VAL A 213 -3.38 -7.34 5.41
CA VAL A 213 -2.30 -6.70 6.18
C VAL A 213 -2.76 -6.37 7.61
N ASN A 214 -3.94 -5.77 7.77
CA ASN A 214 -4.50 -5.47 9.09
C ASN A 214 -4.75 -6.73 9.92
N LEU A 215 -5.23 -7.80 9.29
CA LEU A 215 -5.46 -9.10 9.94
C LEU A 215 -4.14 -9.74 10.39
N ALA A 216 -3.12 -9.74 9.52
CA ALA A 216 -1.79 -10.26 9.83
C ALA A 216 -1.15 -9.47 10.98
N LEU A 217 -1.28 -8.14 10.93
CA LEU A 217 -0.78 -7.26 11.98
C LEU A 217 -1.47 -7.49 13.32
N GLY A 218 -2.81 -7.58 13.32
CA GLY A 218 -3.59 -7.91 14.52
C GLY A 218 -3.18 -9.26 15.11
N ALA A 219 -2.94 -10.26 14.26
CA ALA A 219 -2.45 -11.56 14.69
C ALA A 219 -1.05 -11.48 15.32
N VAL A 220 -0.13 -10.69 14.74
CA VAL A 220 1.21 -10.45 15.29
C VAL A 220 1.13 -9.75 16.65
N LEU A 221 0.31 -8.70 16.78
CA LEU A 221 0.09 -7.99 18.06
C LEU A 221 -0.44 -8.92 19.15
N LEU A 222 -1.41 -9.78 18.83
CA LEU A 222 -1.96 -10.78 19.76
C LEU A 222 -0.91 -11.80 20.20
N LEU A 223 0.01 -12.19 19.32
CA LEU A 223 1.06 -13.17 19.62
C LEU A 223 2.21 -12.57 20.43
N VAL A 224 2.59 -11.31 20.16
CA VAL A 224 3.72 -10.63 20.82
C VAL A 224 3.32 -10.07 22.20
N PHE A 225 2.08 -9.58 22.36
CA PHE A 225 1.58 -8.96 23.60
C PHE A 225 0.32 -9.64 24.19
N PRO A 226 0.31 -10.97 24.41
CA PRO A 226 -0.91 -11.74 24.73
C PRO A 226 -1.57 -11.39 26.07
N ARG A 227 -0.85 -10.75 26.99
CA ARG A 227 -1.39 -10.27 28.28
C ARG A 227 -2.04 -8.88 28.19
N PHE A 228 -1.57 -8.04 27.26
CA PHE A 228 -2.12 -6.70 27.04
C PHE A 228 -3.44 -6.78 26.25
N SER A 229 -3.53 -7.72 25.32
CA SER A 229 -4.76 -7.94 24.53
C SER A 229 -5.94 -8.46 25.35
N ARG A 230 -5.70 -9.27 26.39
CA ARG A 230 -6.75 -9.73 27.32
C ARG A 230 -7.32 -8.59 28.15
N SER A 231 -6.45 -7.72 28.69
CA SER A 231 -6.88 -6.54 29.45
C SER A 231 -7.65 -5.50 28.63
N VAL A 232 -7.47 -5.47 27.31
CA VAL A 232 -8.24 -4.60 26.40
C VAL A 232 -9.61 -5.21 26.09
N GLY A 233 -9.71 -6.53 25.85
CA GLY A 233 -10.98 -7.21 25.62
C GLY A 233 -11.92 -7.20 26.82
N ASP A 234 -11.39 -7.43 28.03
CA ASP A 234 -12.20 -7.53 29.25
C ASP A 234 -12.83 -6.18 29.69
N ARG A 235 -12.42 -5.05 29.09
CA ARG A 235 -12.86 -3.69 29.48
C ARG A 235 -13.84 -3.01 28.54
N VAL A 236 -14.09 -3.57 27.37
CA VAL A 236 -14.99 -2.97 26.38
C VAL A 236 -16.48 -3.18 26.73
N GLY A 237 -16.77 -4.04 27.71
CA GLY A 237 -18.12 -4.35 28.16
C GLY A 237 -18.79 -3.32 29.08
N SER A 238 -18.06 -2.53 29.86
CA SER A 238 -18.67 -1.70 30.94
C SER A 238 -18.64 -0.19 30.73
N ASP A 239 -17.61 0.39 30.10
CA ASP A 239 -17.42 1.87 30.06
C ASP A 239 -17.01 2.41 28.66
N THR A 240 -17.70 1.98 27.61
CA THR A 240 -17.46 2.37 26.20
C THR A 240 -17.33 3.89 25.99
N PHE A 241 -18.12 4.69 26.71
CA PHE A 241 -18.10 6.16 26.61
C PHE A 241 -16.89 6.80 27.29
N VAL A 242 -16.39 6.22 28.38
CA VAL A 242 -15.20 6.72 29.09
C VAL A 242 -13.95 6.41 28.27
N SER A 243 -13.85 5.20 27.69
CA SER A 243 -12.76 4.87 26.77
C SER A 243 -12.76 5.76 25.53
N GLY A 244 -13.91 6.00 24.90
CA GLY A 244 -13.99 6.90 23.75
C GLY A 244 -13.58 8.34 24.08
N GLY A 245 -14.03 8.87 25.22
CA GLY A 245 -13.67 10.22 25.68
C GLY A 245 -12.18 10.36 26.02
N VAL A 246 -11.57 9.37 26.69
CA VAL A 246 -10.13 9.36 26.98
C VAL A 246 -9.32 9.23 25.69
N GLY A 247 -9.79 8.43 24.74
CA GLY A 247 -9.19 8.33 23.40
C GLY A 247 -9.20 9.67 22.66
N LEU A 248 -10.31 10.41 22.74
CA LEU A 248 -10.45 11.72 22.10
C LEU A 248 -9.54 12.76 22.75
N LEU A 249 -9.46 12.76 24.07
CA LEU A 249 -8.53 13.60 24.81
C LEU A 249 -7.09 13.28 24.41
N ALA A 250 -6.71 12.01 24.38
CA ALA A 250 -5.39 11.60 23.94
C ALA A 250 -5.11 11.96 22.47
N LEU A 251 -6.12 11.90 21.60
CA LEU A 251 -5.99 12.23 20.18
C LEU A 251 -5.65 13.72 19.95
N VAL A 252 -6.23 14.61 20.77
CA VAL A 252 -6.10 16.07 20.59
C VAL A 252 -5.02 16.67 21.50
N VAL A 253 -4.97 16.24 22.77
CA VAL A 253 -4.06 16.83 23.77
C VAL A 253 -2.63 16.36 23.57
N THR A 254 -2.40 15.11 23.18
CA THR A 254 -1.05 14.57 22.98
C THR A 254 -0.27 15.30 21.87
N PRO A 255 -0.80 15.50 20.64
CA PRO A 255 -0.07 16.23 19.61
C PRO A 255 0.14 17.70 19.99
N LEU A 256 -0.84 18.33 20.67
CA LEU A 256 -0.68 19.70 21.14
C LEU A 256 0.43 19.82 22.20
N ALA A 257 0.50 18.87 23.15
CA ALA A 257 1.56 18.81 24.15
C ALA A 257 2.94 18.57 23.50
N LEU A 258 3.03 17.69 22.51
CA LEU A 258 4.27 17.45 21.75
C LEU A 258 4.69 18.71 20.97
N LEU A 259 3.74 19.45 20.41
CA LEU A 259 4.01 20.69 19.70
C LEU A 259 4.49 21.79 20.66
N LEU A 260 3.91 21.87 21.87
CA LEU A 260 4.41 22.75 22.93
C LEU A 260 5.84 22.40 23.35
N VAL A 261 6.18 21.11 23.44
CA VAL A 261 7.56 20.66 23.71
C VAL A 261 8.48 21.06 22.56
N ALA A 262 8.02 20.94 21.30
CA ALA A 262 8.78 21.31 20.11
C ALA A 262 9.08 22.82 19.99
N ILE A 263 8.34 23.69 20.70
CA ILE A 263 8.66 25.13 20.75
C ILE A 263 10.05 25.36 21.40
N THR A 264 10.50 24.44 22.25
CA THR A 264 11.84 24.53 22.83
C THR A 264 12.88 23.95 21.87
N ILE A 265 14.04 24.61 21.73
CA ILE A 265 15.14 24.14 20.86
C ILE A 265 15.58 22.70 21.24
N VAL A 266 15.60 22.39 22.54
CA VAL A 266 15.93 21.06 23.07
C VAL A 266 14.78 20.06 22.90
N GLY A 267 13.54 20.55 22.84
CA GLY A 267 12.35 19.73 22.71
C GLY A 267 12.04 19.30 21.28
N ILE A 268 12.63 19.91 20.24
CA ILE A 268 12.43 19.45 18.84
C ILE A 268 12.87 17.98 18.66
N PRO A 269 14.09 17.57 19.04
CA PRO A 269 14.48 16.15 18.98
C PRO A 269 13.55 15.24 19.80
N LEU A 270 13.14 15.67 20.99
CA LEU A 270 12.27 14.89 21.87
C LEU A 270 10.84 14.76 21.31
N ALA A 271 10.32 15.84 20.72
CA ALA A 271 9.02 15.88 20.08
C ALA A 271 8.99 14.99 18.84
N LEU A 272 10.06 14.95 18.04
CA LEU A 272 10.16 14.02 16.90
C LEU A 272 10.04 12.55 17.34
N VAL A 273 10.77 12.16 18.39
CA VAL A 273 10.65 10.82 18.97
C VAL A 273 9.24 10.60 19.55
N GLY A 274 8.68 11.61 20.22
CA GLY A 274 7.33 11.57 20.76
C GLY A 274 6.25 11.39 19.70
N PHE A 275 6.34 12.10 18.56
CA PHE A 275 5.44 11.94 17.43
C PHE A 275 5.56 10.57 16.78
N ALA A 276 6.76 10.01 16.69
CA ALA A 276 6.97 8.64 16.21
C ALA A 276 6.28 7.61 17.14
N VAL A 277 6.49 7.72 18.46
CA VAL A 277 5.83 6.87 19.46
C VAL A 277 4.31 7.04 19.41
N TYR A 278 3.83 8.27 19.25
CA TYR A 278 2.42 8.57 19.16
C TYR A 278 1.77 7.99 17.88
N GLY A 279 2.46 8.04 16.74
CA GLY A 279 2.02 7.38 15.51
C GLY A 279 1.88 5.86 15.70
N VAL A 280 2.85 5.23 16.36
CA VAL A 280 2.75 3.81 16.74
C VAL A 280 1.58 3.56 17.68
N ALA A 281 1.31 4.45 18.63
CA ALA A 281 0.17 4.33 19.55
C ALA A 281 -1.19 4.47 18.83
N ILE A 282 -1.30 5.39 17.86
CA ILE A 282 -2.47 5.52 16.96
C ILE A 282 -2.69 4.22 16.20
N TRP A 283 -1.62 3.70 15.60
CA TRP A 283 -1.67 2.50 14.79
C TRP A 283 -2.09 1.27 15.61
N VAL A 284 -1.47 1.08 16.77
CA VAL A 284 -1.83 0.00 17.72
C VAL A 284 -3.25 0.19 18.25
N GLY A 285 -3.65 1.43 18.55
CA GLY A 285 -5.00 1.78 18.96
C GLY A 285 -6.04 1.34 17.94
N SER A 286 -5.84 1.64 16.66
CA SER A 286 -6.77 1.24 15.59
C SER A 286 -7.06 -0.27 15.59
N VAL A 287 -6.01 -1.10 15.68
CA VAL A 287 -6.13 -2.56 15.70
C VAL A 287 -6.89 -3.05 16.95
N TYR A 288 -6.55 -2.50 18.12
CA TYR A 288 -7.23 -2.86 19.36
C TYR A 288 -8.68 -2.39 19.40
N GLY A 289 -9.00 -1.27 18.75
CA GLY A 289 -10.36 -0.80 18.55
C GLY A 289 -11.20 -1.78 17.73
N GLN A 290 -10.64 -2.32 16.65
CA GLN A 290 -11.33 -3.31 15.81
C GLN A 290 -11.61 -4.59 16.61
N TYR A 291 -10.60 -5.08 17.34
CA TYR A 291 -10.76 -6.22 18.25
C TYR A 291 -11.82 -5.96 19.32
N ALA A 292 -11.81 -4.76 19.92
CA ALA A 292 -12.78 -4.33 20.92
C ALA A 292 -14.21 -4.42 20.38
N VAL A 293 -14.47 -3.84 19.21
CA VAL A 293 -15.79 -3.90 18.55
C VAL A 293 -16.19 -5.36 18.26
N GLY A 294 -15.28 -6.16 17.71
CA GLY A 294 -15.56 -7.56 17.43
C GLY A 294 -15.85 -8.39 18.68
N SER A 295 -15.13 -8.14 19.79
CA SER A 295 -15.37 -8.80 21.08
C SER A 295 -16.73 -8.45 21.67
N TRP A 296 -17.13 -7.17 21.63
CA TRP A 296 -18.43 -6.68 22.08
C TRP A 296 -19.61 -7.29 21.31
N VAL A 297 -19.44 -7.57 20.01
CA VAL A 297 -20.44 -8.26 19.18
C VAL A 297 -20.53 -9.74 19.56
N LEU A 298 -19.39 -10.43 19.71
CA LEU A 298 -19.35 -11.87 20.01
C LEU A 298 -19.80 -12.22 21.43
N ASP A 299 -19.55 -11.34 22.39
CA ASP A 299 -20.02 -11.51 23.77
C ASP A 299 -21.56 -11.48 23.84
N ARG A 300 -22.23 -10.69 22.99
CA ARG A 300 -23.70 -10.74 22.84
C ARG A 300 -24.22 -12.01 22.21
N LEU A 301 -23.41 -12.67 21.40
CA LEU A 301 -23.74 -13.93 20.73
C LEU A 301 -23.36 -15.17 21.58
N GLY A 302 -22.86 -14.96 22.81
CA GLY A 302 -22.54 -16.04 23.75
C GLY A 302 -21.35 -16.92 23.34
N SER A 303 -20.52 -16.46 22.39
CA SER A 303 -19.40 -17.23 21.84
C SER A 303 -18.07 -16.46 21.98
N PRO A 304 -17.45 -16.44 23.18
CA PRO A 304 -16.22 -15.70 23.42
C PRO A 304 -15.01 -16.39 22.75
N ASN A 305 -14.70 -16.01 21.50
CA ASN A 305 -13.51 -16.47 20.79
C ASN A 305 -12.69 -15.29 20.26
N ARG A 306 -11.48 -15.13 20.82
CA ARG A 306 -10.54 -14.03 20.51
C ARG A 306 -10.18 -13.90 19.04
N TRP A 307 -10.03 -15.02 18.32
CA TRP A 307 -9.64 -15.01 16.91
C TRP A 307 -10.82 -14.63 16.03
N LEU A 308 -12.00 -15.14 16.39
CA LEU A 308 -13.24 -14.75 15.74
C LEU A 308 -13.55 -13.27 16.02
N ALA A 309 -13.24 -12.74 17.21
CA ALA A 309 -13.41 -11.33 17.55
C ALA A 309 -12.53 -10.41 16.72
N LEU A 310 -11.24 -10.74 16.56
CA LEU A 310 -10.38 -9.98 15.66
C LEU A 310 -10.90 -10.04 14.22
N PHE A 311 -11.20 -11.24 13.72
CA PHE A 311 -11.68 -11.43 12.35
C PHE A 311 -12.99 -10.66 12.10
N LEU A 312 -13.97 -10.82 12.98
CA LEU A 312 -15.27 -10.19 12.86
C LEU A 312 -15.15 -8.66 12.96
N GLY A 313 -14.31 -8.14 13.87
CA GLY A 313 -14.07 -6.71 14.02
C GLY A 313 -13.42 -6.07 12.79
N VAL A 314 -12.39 -6.73 12.24
CA VAL A 314 -11.70 -6.28 11.02
C VAL A 314 -12.63 -6.33 9.81
N VAL A 315 -13.33 -7.46 9.61
CA VAL A 315 -14.23 -7.66 8.47
C VAL A 315 -15.45 -6.74 8.54
N ALA A 316 -16.05 -6.56 9.72
CA ALA A 316 -17.19 -5.66 9.88
C ALA A 316 -16.81 -4.22 9.58
N LEU A 317 -15.64 -3.75 10.06
CA LEU A 317 -15.19 -2.39 9.76
C LEU A 317 -14.84 -2.23 8.29
N ALA A 318 -14.23 -3.23 7.65
CA ALA A 318 -13.94 -3.22 6.22
C ALA A 318 -15.22 -3.12 5.37
N LEU A 319 -16.29 -3.83 5.76
CA LEU A 319 -17.59 -3.74 5.10
C LEU A 319 -18.25 -2.37 5.31
N ILE A 320 -18.12 -1.78 6.50
CA ILE A 320 -18.64 -0.42 6.79
C ILE A 320 -17.82 0.65 6.05
N GLY A 321 -16.51 0.43 5.88
CA GLY A 321 -15.61 1.27 5.09
C GLY A 321 -15.99 1.38 3.61
N LEU A 322 -16.76 0.41 3.10
CA LEU A 322 -17.27 0.42 1.73
C LEU A 322 -18.38 1.46 1.50
N LEU A 323 -19.00 1.96 2.58
CA LEU A 323 -20.02 3.00 2.51
C LEU A 323 -19.35 4.39 2.52
N PRO A 324 -19.56 5.22 1.48
CA PRO A 324 -19.09 6.60 1.46
C PRO A 324 -19.60 7.37 2.69
N TRP A 325 -18.71 8.15 3.32
CA TRP A 325 -18.93 9.00 4.50
C TRP A 325 -19.14 8.28 5.84
N VAL A 326 -19.66 7.04 5.84
CA VAL A 326 -19.85 6.23 7.07
C VAL A 326 -18.54 5.57 7.50
N GLY A 327 -17.72 5.15 6.53
CA GLY A 327 -16.42 4.51 6.78
C GLY A 327 -15.50 5.35 7.67
N GLY A 328 -15.25 6.61 7.31
CA GLY A 328 -14.34 7.48 8.06
C GLY A 328 -14.80 7.76 9.50
N LEU A 329 -16.11 7.89 9.73
CA LEU A 329 -16.64 8.06 11.09
C LEU A 329 -16.51 6.77 11.91
N ALA A 330 -16.75 5.61 11.30
CA ALA A 330 -16.59 4.32 11.96
C ALA A 330 -15.13 4.06 12.35
N GLU A 331 -14.18 4.37 11.46
CA GLU A 331 -12.74 4.28 11.73
C GLU A 331 -12.31 5.20 12.86
N LEU A 332 -12.81 6.44 12.88
CA LEU A 332 -12.53 7.38 13.97
C LEU A 332 -13.03 6.84 15.31
N LEU A 333 -14.27 6.36 15.39
CA LEU A 333 -14.84 5.81 16.62
C LEU A 333 -14.04 4.59 17.12
N VAL A 334 -13.66 3.71 16.20
CA VAL A 334 -12.82 2.54 16.49
C VAL A 334 -11.45 2.96 17.02
N LEU A 335 -10.80 3.92 16.38
CA LEU A 335 -9.53 4.46 16.82
C LEU A 335 -9.63 5.05 18.23
N LEU A 336 -10.67 5.86 18.49
CA LEU A 336 -10.91 6.47 19.80
C LEU A 336 -11.07 5.43 20.90
N LEU A 337 -11.85 4.37 20.65
CA LEU A 337 -12.03 3.25 21.57
C LEU A 337 -10.70 2.54 21.86
N GLY A 338 -9.94 2.23 20.81
CA GLY A 338 -8.66 1.56 20.93
C GLY A 338 -7.61 2.38 21.67
N LEU A 339 -7.47 3.66 21.33
CA LEU A 339 -6.50 4.56 21.94
C LEU A 339 -6.84 4.87 23.40
N GLY A 340 -8.12 5.02 23.72
CA GLY A 340 -8.60 5.17 25.09
C GLY A 340 -8.38 3.93 25.94
N SER A 341 -8.63 2.74 25.38
CA SER A 341 -8.35 1.48 26.07
C SER A 341 -6.85 1.31 26.37
N LEU A 342 -5.99 1.74 25.44
CA LEU A 342 -4.54 1.72 25.58
C LEU A 342 -4.06 2.70 26.66
N ALA A 343 -4.59 3.93 26.66
CA ALA A 343 -4.26 4.95 27.65
C ALA A 343 -4.66 4.53 29.08
N LEU A 344 -5.87 3.99 29.24
CA LEU A 344 -6.36 3.50 30.54
C LEU A 344 -5.55 2.29 31.03
N ALA A 345 -5.24 1.34 30.14
CA ALA A 345 -4.43 0.18 30.48
C ALA A 345 -3.00 0.57 30.94
N LEU A 346 -2.42 1.63 30.36
CA LEU A 346 -1.12 2.16 30.79
C LEU A 346 -1.21 2.86 32.14
N ASN A 347 -2.26 3.67 32.35
CA ASN A 347 -2.49 4.40 33.59
C ASN A 347 -2.69 3.45 34.80
N ASP A 348 -3.41 2.36 34.63
CA ASP A 348 -3.65 1.39 35.71
C ASP A 348 -2.39 0.62 36.12
N ARG A 349 -1.49 0.35 35.16
CA ARG A 349 -0.18 -0.24 35.47
C ARG A 349 0.73 0.72 36.23
N TYR A 350 0.53 2.01 36.05
CA TYR A 350 1.25 3.05 36.80
C TYR A 350 0.71 3.12 38.24
N ARG A 351 -0.62 3.17 38.42
CA ARG A 351 -1.26 3.24 39.76
C ARG A 351 -1.13 1.95 40.57
N GLY A 352 -1.17 0.78 39.94
CA GLY A 352 -0.98 -0.51 40.62
C GLY A 352 0.43 -0.73 41.18
N ARG A 353 1.41 0.11 40.80
CA ARG A 353 2.77 0.09 41.36
C ARG A 353 2.86 0.82 42.70
N ASP A 354 2.06 1.86 42.90
CA ASP A 354 2.06 2.64 44.15
C ASP A 354 1.34 1.90 45.29
N SER A 355 0.33 1.07 45.00
CA SER A 355 -0.37 0.27 46.03
C SER A 355 0.45 -0.92 46.56
N GLY A 356 1.41 -1.42 45.78
CA GLY A 356 2.35 -2.46 46.24
C GLY A 356 3.43 -1.91 47.18
N ALA A 357 3.89 -0.68 46.94
CA ALA A 357 4.88 -0.03 47.80
C ALA A 357 4.32 0.36 49.18
N ALA A 358 3.02 0.67 49.27
CA ALA A 358 2.36 0.96 50.54
C ALA A 358 2.13 -0.29 51.41
N SER A 359 1.86 -1.45 50.81
CA SER A 359 1.62 -2.70 51.55
C SER A 359 2.90 -3.35 52.07
N ASP A 360 4.04 -3.19 51.38
CA ASP A 360 5.35 -3.63 51.89
C ASP A 360 5.84 -2.74 53.05
N GLN A 361 5.48 -1.45 53.08
CA GLN A 361 5.80 -0.56 54.21
C GLN A 361 5.00 -0.86 55.48
N GLU A 362 3.75 -1.34 55.33
CA GLU A 362 2.90 -1.74 56.45
C GLU A 362 3.31 -3.11 57.02
N ALA A 363 3.81 -4.03 56.19
CA ALA A 363 4.33 -5.33 56.61
C ALA A 363 5.69 -5.25 57.32
N VAL A 364 6.55 -4.29 56.96
CA VAL A 364 7.86 -4.06 57.62
C VAL A 364 7.71 -3.26 58.92
N ALA A 365 6.61 -2.53 59.12
CA ALA A 365 6.32 -1.82 60.37
C ALA A 365 5.63 -2.69 61.43
N ALA A 366 5.24 -3.92 61.08
CA ALA A 366 4.51 -4.86 61.95
C ALA A 366 5.38 -6.03 62.47
N ASP A 367 6.69 -6.01 62.23
CA ASP A 367 7.68 -7.00 62.72
C ASP A 367 8.70 -6.34 63.67
#